data_AF-A0A420PQ19-F1
#
_entry.id   AF-A0A420PQ19-F1
#
_cell.length_a   1.000
_cell.length_b   1.000
_cell.length_c   1.000
_cell.angle_alpha   90.00
_cell.angle_beta   90.00
_cell.angle_gamma   90.00
#
_symmetry.space_group_name_H-M   'P 1'
#
loop_
_entity.id
_entity.type
_entity.pdbx_description
1 polymer ?
#
loop_
_entity_poly.entity_id
_entity_poly.type
_entity_poly.pdbx_seq_one_letter_code
_entity_poly.pdbx_strand_id
1 'polypeptide(L)'
;MERAESIPNLTPVGREAEVDLVPGTEVMTEIGGARFYHNEDNPDSVVLIPQPTDDPHDPLNWSMFWKTLVIVNQGIFVIASVIPALSIAPLTPVFMQQWEKSLTDVALLVR
;
A
#
# COMPACT_ATOMS: atom_id res chain seq x y z
N MET A 1 6.14 -49.34 19.69
CA MET A 1 7.49 -48.77 19.65
C MET A 1 7.50 -47.71 18.57
N GLU A 2 7.49 -46.48 19.04
CA GLU A 2 7.15 -45.25 18.35
C GLU A 2 8.26 -44.84 17.36
N ARG A 3 7.86 -44.49 16.14
CA ARG A 3 8.74 -44.04 15.07
C ARG A 3 8.98 -42.54 15.28
N ALA A 4 10.06 -42.18 15.96
CA ALA A 4 10.53 -40.80 16.00
C ALA A 4 11.20 -40.47 14.65
N GLU A 5 10.57 -39.58 13.90
CA GLU A 5 11.05 -39.03 12.64
C GLU A 5 12.30 -38.17 12.91
N SER A 6 13.46 -38.62 12.44
CA SER A 6 14.72 -37.90 12.60
C SER A 6 14.76 -36.69 11.66
N ILE A 7 14.78 -35.50 12.23
CA ILE A 7 14.99 -34.23 11.54
C ILE A 7 16.30 -34.33 10.72
N PRO A 8 16.28 -34.16 9.39
CA PRO A 8 17.50 -34.20 8.60
C PRO A 8 18.37 -33.00 8.97
N ASN A 9 19.58 -33.35 9.40
CA ASN A 9 20.67 -32.48 9.77
C ASN A 9 20.92 -31.44 8.66
N LEU A 10 20.69 -30.15 8.95
CA LEU A 10 21.09 -29.04 8.09
C LEU A 10 22.63 -28.97 8.13
N THR A 11 23.28 -29.66 7.21
CA THR A 11 24.71 -29.50 6.97
C THR A 11 24.95 -28.07 6.45
N PRO A 12 25.78 -27.24 7.11
CA PRO A 12 26.24 -26.01 6.51
C PRO A 12 27.22 -26.41 5.41
N VAL A 13 26.76 -26.43 4.16
CA VAL A 13 27.64 -26.63 3.00
C VAL A 13 28.51 -25.39 2.90
N GLY A 14 29.67 -25.47 3.55
CA GLY A 14 30.80 -24.59 3.33
C GLY A 14 31.32 -24.79 1.92
N ARG A 15 30.95 -23.87 1.03
CA ARG A 15 31.85 -23.39 -0.01
C ARG A 15 32.03 -21.90 0.26
N GLU A 16 33.20 -21.56 0.77
CA GLU A 16 33.66 -20.20 0.96
C GLU A 16 33.69 -19.52 -0.41
N ALA A 17 32.60 -18.86 -0.77
CA ALA A 17 32.67 -17.66 -1.56
C ALA A 17 33.45 -16.65 -0.72
N GLU A 18 34.64 -16.26 -1.17
CA GLU A 18 35.50 -15.24 -0.58
C GLU A 18 34.77 -13.88 -0.58
N VAL A 19 33.82 -13.71 0.34
CA VAL A 19 33.16 -12.45 0.62
C VAL A 19 33.13 -12.30 2.13
N ASP A 20 33.81 -11.28 2.62
CA ASP A 20 33.80 -10.88 4.02
C ASP A 20 32.37 -10.46 4.41
N LEU A 21 31.61 -11.40 4.97
CA LEU A 21 30.21 -11.20 5.31
C LEU A 21 30.11 -10.47 6.64
N VAL A 22 29.80 -9.18 6.58
CA VAL A 22 29.57 -8.35 7.77
C VAL A 22 28.34 -8.87 8.52
N PRO A 23 28.40 -9.07 9.85
CA PRO A 23 27.26 -9.50 10.65
C PRO A 23 26.04 -8.57 10.44
N GLY A 24 24.91 -9.15 10.02
CA GLY A 24 23.67 -8.41 9.72
C GLY A 24 23.48 -8.04 8.25
N THR A 25 24.40 -8.41 7.36
CA THR A 25 24.28 -8.22 5.90
C THR A 25 24.01 -9.56 5.22
N GLU A 26 23.02 -9.60 4.32
CA GLU A 26 22.78 -10.75 3.45
C GLU A 26 23.34 -10.52 2.03
N VAL A 27 23.81 -11.58 1.38
CA VAL A 27 24.27 -11.54 0.00
C VAL A 27 23.07 -11.71 -0.93
N MET A 28 22.77 -10.67 -1.71
CA MET A 28 21.64 -10.63 -2.65
C MET A 28 22.00 -11.07 -4.09
N THR A 29 23.25 -11.48 -4.35
CA THR A 29 23.74 -11.86 -5.68
C THR A 29 24.23 -13.31 -5.71
N GLU A 30 24.24 -13.93 -6.89
CA GLU A 30 24.75 -15.28 -7.07
C GLU A 30 26.26 -15.33 -6.85
N ILE A 31 26.74 -16.19 -5.94
CA ILE A 31 28.17 -16.46 -5.78
C ILE A 31 28.41 -17.98 -5.77
N GLY A 32 29.30 -18.45 -6.64
CA GLY A 32 29.74 -19.84 -6.66
C GLY A 32 28.67 -20.87 -7.05
N GLY A 33 27.66 -20.48 -7.82
CA GLY A 33 26.58 -21.36 -8.29
C GLY A 33 25.52 -21.70 -7.22
N ALA A 34 25.59 -21.08 -6.04
CA ALA A 34 24.55 -21.15 -5.02
C ALA A 34 23.63 -19.93 -5.18
N ARG A 35 22.43 -20.16 -5.72
CA ARG A 35 21.35 -19.15 -5.82
C ARG A 35 20.52 -19.20 -4.54
N PHE A 36 20.63 -18.19 -3.69
CA PHE A 36 19.93 -18.15 -2.39
C PHE A 36 18.46 -17.72 -2.50
N TYR A 37 18.13 -16.89 -3.49
CA TYR A 37 16.77 -16.43 -3.75
C TYR A 37 16.54 -16.40 -5.27
N HIS A 38 15.44 -17.00 -5.75
CA HIS A 38 15.05 -17.05 -7.15
C HIS A 38 13.62 -16.57 -7.29
N ASN A 39 13.34 -15.77 -8.31
CA ASN A 39 11.99 -15.55 -8.80
C ASN A 39 11.65 -16.73 -9.72
N GLU A 40 10.63 -17.52 -9.38
CA GLU A 40 10.25 -18.76 -10.08
C GLU A 40 10.03 -18.53 -11.59
N ASP A 41 9.68 -17.30 -11.97
CA ASP A 41 9.35 -16.92 -13.34
C ASP A 41 10.53 -16.36 -14.17
N ASN A 42 11.62 -15.87 -13.55
CA ASN A 42 12.74 -15.30 -14.30
C ASN A 42 14.10 -15.47 -13.60
N PRO A 43 15.00 -16.33 -14.12
CA PRO A 43 16.31 -16.62 -13.52
C PRO A 43 17.31 -15.45 -13.57
N ASP A 44 17.10 -14.45 -14.44
CA ASP A 44 17.98 -13.28 -14.56
C ASP A 44 17.40 -12.04 -13.84
N SER A 45 16.28 -12.18 -13.10
CA SER A 45 15.62 -11.05 -12.44
C SER A 45 16.20 -10.73 -11.06
N VAL A 46 16.28 -9.43 -10.75
CA VAL A 46 16.64 -8.92 -9.42
C VAL A 46 15.58 -9.35 -8.40
N VAL A 47 16.00 -10.01 -7.32
CA VAL A 47 15.13 -10.40 -6.22
C VAL A 47 14.73 -9.16 -5.43
N LEU A 48 13.43 -8.87 -5.40
CA LEU A 48 12.85 -7.78 -4.63
C LEU A 48 12.57 -8.26 -3.20
N ILE A 49 13.01 -7.53 -2.19
CA ILE A 49 12.73 -7.81 -0.77
C ILE A 49 12.07 -6.56 -0.15
N PRO A 50 10.83 -6.63 0.35
CA PRO A 50 9.91 -7.78 0.32
C PRO A 50 9.47 -8.14 -1.11
N GLN A 51 9.14 -9.42 -1.33
CA GLN A 51 8.62 -9.90 -2.60
C GLN A 51 7.23 -9.30 -2.88
N PRO A 52 6.92 -8.96 -4.14
CA PRO A 52 5.57 -8.54 -4.50
C PRO A 52 4.56 -9.66 -4.17
N THR A 53 3.35 -9.28 -3.78
CA THR A 53 2.28 -10.25 -3.53
C THR A 53 1.45 -10.44 -4.79
N ASP A 54 1.00 -11.67 -5.06
CA ASP A 54 0.08 -11.99 -6.16
C ASP A 54 -1.40 -11.96 -5.73
N ASP A 55 -1.71 -11.41 -4.56
CA ASP A 55 -3.09 -11.34 -4.07
C ASP A 55 -3.96 -10.49 -5.02
N PRO A 56 -5.06 -11.03 -5.57
CA PRO A 56 -5.98 -10.27 -6.42
C PRO A 56 -6.69 -9.12 -5.69
N HIS A 57 -6.70 -9.13 -4.36
CA HIS A 57 -7.20 -8.04 -3.53
C HIS A 57 -6.18 -6.92 -3.30
N ASP A 58 -4.93 -7.07 -3.72
CA ASP A 58 -3.94 -6.01 -3.67
C ASP A 58 -4.29 -4.89 -4.68
N PRO A 59 -4.50 -3.64 -4.23
CA PRO A 59 -4.68 -2.49 -5.12
C PRO A 59 -3.62 -2.37 -6.22
N LEU A 60 -2.40 -2.88 -5.99
CA LEU A 60 -1.32 -2.89 -6.97
C LEU A 60 -1.56 -3.90 -8.10
N ASN A 61 -2.32 -4.96 -7.88
CA ASN A 61 -2.62 -6.01 -8.87
C ASN A 61 -3.91 -5.74 -9.65
N TRP A 62 -4.72 -4.76 -9.24
CA TRP A 62 -5.97 -4.46 -9.93
C TRP A 62 -5.77 -4.05 -11.40
N SER A 63 -6.76 -4.36 -12.23
CA SER A 63 -6.80 -3.91 -13.63
C SER A 63 -6.81 -2.38 -13.69
N MET A 64 -6.20 -1.83 -14.76
CA MET A 64 -6.08 -0.38 -14.92
C MET A 64 -7.44 0.32 -14.87
N PHE A 65 -8.48 -0.31 -15.46
CA PHE A 65 -9.84 0.19 -15.42
C PHE A 65 -10.38 0.31 -13.98
N TRP A 66 -10.20 -0.73 -13.16
CA TRP A 66 -10.69 -0.74 -11.79
C TRP A 66 -9.97 0.32 -10.95
N LYS A 67 -8.64 0.41 -11.08
CA LYS A 67 -7.83 1.46 -10.44
C LYS A 67 -8.34 2.86 -10.76
N THR A 68 -8.55 3.15 -12.05
CA THR A 68 -9.06 4.46 -12.49
C THR A 68 -10.44 4.74 -11.93
N LEU A 69 -11.34 3.76 -11.94
CA LEU A 69 -12.70 3.92 -11.42
C LEU A 69 -12.68 4.33 -9.94
N VAL A 70 -11.86 3.70 -9.11
CA VAL A 70 -11.80 4.08 -7.68
C VAL A 70 -11.11 5.41 -7.44
N ILE A 71 -10.07 5.76 -8.20
CA ILE A 71 -9.45 7.09 -8.12
C ILE A 71 -10.48 8.18 -8.49
N VAL A 72 -11.26 7.97 -9.55
CA VAL A 72 -12.31 8.91 -9.97
C VAL A 72 -13.41 9.01 -8.92
N ASN A 73 -13.88 7.88 -8.39
CA ASN A 73 -14.87 7.85 -7.31
C ASN A 73 -14.40 8.63 -6.08
N GLN A 74 -13.15 8.44 -5.67
CA GLN A 74 -12.54 9.18 -4.57
C GLN A 74 -12.49 10.68 -4.88
N GLY A 75 -12.13 11.07 -6.11
CA GLY A 75 -12.14 12.47 -6.54
C GLY A 75 -13.52 13.11 -6.45
N ILE A 76 -14.56 12.41 -6.91
CA ILE A 76 -15.96 12.87 -6.81
C ILE A 76 -16.36 13.04 -5.35
N PHE A 77 -16.02 12.09 -4.48
CA PHE A 77 -16.31 12.17 -3.05
C PHE A 77 -15.67 13.41 -2.40
N VAL A 78 -14.40 13.69 -2.72
CA VAL A 78 -13.70 14.88 -2.21
C VAL A 78 -14.34 16.17 -2.71
N ILE A 79 -14.74 16.24 -3.98
CA ILE A 79 -15.43 17.41 -4.52
C ILE A 79 -16.79 17.59 -3.81
N ALA A 80 -17.56 16.51 -3.67
CA ALA A 80 -18.87 16.52 -3.03
C ALA A 80 -18.81 16.91 -1.54
N SER A 81 -17.72 16.58 -0.83
CA SER A 81 -17.57 16.94 0.58
C SER A 81 -17.26 18.43 0.79
N VAL A 82 -16.66 19.10 -0.20
CA VAL A 82 -16.26 20.52 -0.12
C VAL A 82 -17.40 21.46 -0.55
N ILE A 83 -18.25 21.03 -1.50
CA ILE A 83 -19.36 21.86 -2.01
C ILE A 83 -20.27 22.41 -0.90
N PRO A 84 -20.73 21.63 0.09
CA PRO A 84 -21.58 22.14 1.16
C PRO A 84 -20.91 23.28 1.92
N ALA A 85 -19.65 23.11 2.32
CA ALA A 85 -18.90 24.12 3.05
C ALA A 85 -18.75 25.43 2.24
N LEU A 86 -18.48 25.32 0.94
CA LEU A 86 -18.36 26.49 0.06
C LEU A 86 -19.72 27.17 -0.23
N SER A 87 -20.82 26.40 -0.21
CA SER A 87 -22.16 26.92 -0.51
C SER A 87 -22.76 27.76 0.62
N ILE A 88 -22.28 27.63 1.85
CA ILE A 88 -22.83 28.32 3.03
C ILE A 88 -22.68 29.85 2.93
N ALA A 89 -21.53 30.33 2.46
CA ALA A 89 -21.27 31.76 2.34
C ALA A 89 -22.28 32.50 1.42
N PRO A 90 -22.53 32.06 0.16
CA PRO A 90 -23.52 32.71 -0.69
C PRO A 90 -24.98 32.47 -0.27
N LEU A 91 -25.28 31.40 0.47
CA LEU A 91 -26.64 31.13 0.95
C LEU A 91 -27.03 31.95 2.19
N THR A 92 -26.05 32.42 2.96
CA THR A 92 -26.26 33.24 4.16
C THR A 92 -27.22 34.43 3.95
N PRO A 93 -27.07 35.30 2.93
CA PRO A 93 -28.01 36.40 2.71
C PRO A 93 -29.44 35.94 2.37
N VAL A 94 -29.58 34.80 1.67
CA VAL A 94 -30.90 34.23 1.34
C VAL A 94 -31.60 33.75 2.62
N PHE A 95 -30.85 33.11 3.51
CA PHE A 95 -31.37 32.66 4.81
C PHE A 95 -31.76 33.83 5.72
N MET A 96 -31.00 34.93 5.71
CA MET A 96 -31.35 36.14 6.45
C MET A 96 -32.68 36.74 5.95
N GLN A 97 -32.92 36.76 4.64
CA GLN A 97 -34.17 37.27 4.06
C GLN A 97 -35.36 36.34 4.32
N GLN A 98 -35.17 35.04 4.18
CA GLN A 98 -36.27 34.06 4.32
C GLN A 98 -36.79 33.95 5.75
N TRP A 99 -35.92 34.08 6.76
CA TRP A 99 -36.27 33.91 8.18
C TRP A 99 -36.21 35.19 8.99
N GLU A 100 -35.99 36.35 8.35
CA GLU A 100 -35.90 37.67 8.98
C GLU A 100 -34.92 37.68 10.18
N LYS A 101 -33.79 36.98 10.03
CA LYS A 101 -32.78 36.83 11.09
C LYS A 101 -31.57 37.72 10.87
N SER A 102 -30.94 38.11 11.99
CA SER A 102 -29.69 38.86 11.99
C SER A 102 -28.54 38.00 11.48
N LEU A 103 -27.48 38.63 10.97
CA LEU A 103 -26.28 37.93 10.52
C LEU A 103 -25.69 37.04 11.64
N THR A 104 -25.75 37.49 12.89
CA THR A 104 -25.25 36.76 14.05
C THR A 104 -26.02 35.47 14.28
N ASP A 105 -27.35 35.49 14.16
CA ASP A 105 -28.17 34.28 14.33
C ASP A 105 -27.89 33.23 13.25
N VAL A 106 -27.69 33.66 12.00
CA VAL A 106 -27.37 32.76 10.88
C VAL A 106 -25.92 32.25 10.99
N ALA A 107 -24.98 33.07 11.44
CA ALA A 107 -23.59 32.66 11.63
C ALA A 107 -23.43 31.60 12.73
N LEU A 108 -24.30 31.59 13.74
CA LEU A 108 -24.32 30.56 14.79
C LEU A 108 -24.80 29.19 14.28
N LEU A 109 -25.50 29.11 13.15
CA LEU A 109 -25.91 27.83 12.54
C LEU A 109 -24.76 27.12 11.80
N VAL A 110 -23.72 27.86 11.45
CA VAL A 110 -22.60 27.40 10.62
C VAL A 110 -21.40 26.94 11.47
N ARG A 111 -21.34 27.39 12.73
CA ARG A 111 -20.24 27.14 13.66
C ARG A 111 -20.54 25.96 14.58
#